data_AF-A0A087U752-F1
#
_entry.id   AF-A0A087U752-F1
#
_cell.length_a   1.000
_cell.length_b   1.000
_cell.length_c   1.000
_cell.angle_alpha   90.00
_cell.angle_beta   90.00
_cell.angle_gamma   90.00
#
_symmetry.space_group_name_H-M   'P 1'
#
loop_
_entity.id
_entity.type
_entity.pdbx_description
1 polymer ?
#
loop_
_entity_poly.entity_id
_entity_poly.type
_entity_poly.pdbx_seq_one_letter_code
_entity_poly.pdbx_strand_id
1 'polypeptide(L)'
;MTGSSEFHKMSPFLVQKYIKAFAEEPKSIKRLRSGDLLMETVSANQSKTLLTMSKMGQATVTVSAHKTLNSSRSVISEVDLLTVSNEKFIEELAEQNVCNARRIKIKRDGQLIDTKHVVLTFNTPQLPNHIKAGYLHCPVRPYVPNPMRCFQCQWFGHSKDVCRGTPTSARCSSVDHNSEGCNAEPLCVNCKGSHPSFSRSCPKWKSEKEIQRATKKISYTEAKRLLESTQPRPNLSFADATKSVRSIAIQTSLTTQTKPKSEIPQKTPSSNLSASTKHIPTHKKPEGTNIKKQTKSSLNSANSKTVNSGHTSLESLVNIKSLIDIYQPACFGVQETYLKQESTAKLRRYSTVRKDFLSGERIRGGVAILTSHTYPLTVFPLNTCLQAVAVQINISMLVTVCTIYLPPNEVIDKKELDDLVEQLPTPFIVIGDFNGHNHLWGSGDTNFRGKQIEDLICDYCLCLLNSGEQTYFHQPTRTFHSIDLAICSPSLLPFCSFSVGNDIFNSDHFPIFLTLNQITAWPNARSPRFIYEQADWEMFSHSAMLTNDMIKNTSIEEAVNTITDTPRPGSKNLYSYIIRQAS
;
A
#
# COMPACT_ATOMS: atom_id res chain seq x y z
N MET A 1 -5.64 14.86 -27.10
CA MET A 1 -6.20 15.79 -28.09
C MET A 1 -5.14 16.83 -28.39
N THR A 2 -4.67 16.85 -29.62
CA THR A 2 -3.79 17.89 -30.16
C THR A 2 -4.65 18.92 -30.87
N GLY A 3 -4.29 20.19 -30.77
CA GLY A 3 -5.07 21.26 -31.41
C GLY A 3 -4.20 22.31 -32.06
N SER A 4 -4.84 23.13 -32.89
CA SER A 4 -4.19 24.25 -33.56
C SER A 4 -3.77 25.36 -32.59
N SER A 5 -3.07 26.39 -33.10
CA SER A 5 -2.66 27.53 -32.29
C SER A 5 -3.84 28.27 -31.64
N GLU A 6 -4.99 28.29 -32.33
CA GLU A 6 -6.24 28.86 -31.87
C GLU A 6 -6.79 28.07 -30.69
N PHE A 7 -6.74 26.74 -30.75
CA PHE A 7 -7.12 25.87 -29.64
C PHE A 7 -6.27 26.13 -28.40
N HIS A 8 -4.95 26.32 -28.56
CA HIS A 8 -4.06 26.63 -27.44
C HIS A 8 -4.35 28.01 -26.80
N LYS A 9 -5.06 28.91 -27.49
CA LYS A 9 -5.48 30.21 -26.95
C LYS A 9 -6.89 30.19 -26.36
N MET A 10 -7.65 29.11 -26.53
CA MET A 10 -9.01 29.02 -26.02
C MET A 10 -9.08 29.04 -24.49
N SER A 11 -10.13 29.67 -23.97
CA SER A 11 -10.43 29.68 -22.54
C SER A 11 -10.70 28.26 -22.03
N PRO A 12 -10.12 27.84 -20.87
CA PRO A 12 -10.38 26.52 -20.28
C PRO A 12 -11.87 26.24 -20.05
N PHE A 13 -12.66 27.26 -19.69
CA PHE A 13 -14.11 27.13 -19.51
C PHE A 13 -14.83 26.82 -20.82
N LEU A 14 -14.37 27.42 -21.92
CA LEU A 14 -14.95 27.19 -23.24
C LEU A 14 -14.62 25.79 -23.74
N VAL A 15 -13.36 25.36 -23.55
CA VAL A 15 -12.90 24.00 -23.84
C VAL A 15 -13.72 22.96 -23.06
N GLN A 16 -13.91 23.15 -21.75
CA GLN A 16 -14.71 22.25 -20.93
C GLN A 16 -16.16 22.17 -21.42
N LYS A 17 -16.79 23.31 -21.76
CA LYS A 17 -18.14 23.34 -22.32
C LYS A 17 -18.26 22.55 -23.62
N TYR A 18 -17.31 22.71 -24.55
CA TYR A 18 -17.33 21.96 -25.80
C TYR A 18 -17.16 20.46 -25.58
N ILE A 19 -16.24 20.05 -24.73
CA ILE A 19 -16.02 18.63 -24.42
C ILE A 19 -17.27 18.04 -23.77
N LYS A 20 -17.84 18.73 -22.77
CA LYS A 20 -19.05 18.31 -22.08
C LYS A 20 -20.27 18.21 -22.99
N ALA A 21 -20.43 19.15 -23.93
CA ALA A 21 -21.51 19.12 -24.90
C ALA A 21 -21.36 17.98 -25.92
N PHE A 22 -20.13 17.60 -26.25
CA PHE A 22 -19.88 16.60 -27.29
C PHE A 22 -19.85 15.16 -26.79
N ALA A 23 -19.29 14.91 -25.60
CA ALA A 23 -19.07 13.56 -25.08
C ALA A 23 -19.26 13.45 -23.57
N GLU A 24 -20.06 14.34 -22.97
CA GLU A 24 -20.21 14.46 -21.51
C GLU A 24 -18.87 14.77 -20.80
N GLU A 25 -18.88 14.83 -19.47
CA GLU A 25 -17.70 15.20 -18.69
C GLU A 25 -16.72 14.01 -18.57
N PRO A 26 -15.46 14.13 -19.05
CA PRO A 26 -14.46 13.09 -18.86
C PRO A 26 -14.05 12.99 -17.38
N LYS A 27 -13.49 11.84 -16.99
CA LYS A 27 -13.01 11.60 -15.62
C LYS A 27 -11.94 12.60 -15.21
N SER A 28 -11.03 12.93 -16.12
CA SER A 28 -10.04 13.98 -15.89
C SER A 28 -9.59 14.63 -17.21
N ILE A 29 -9.24 15.92 -17.14
CA ILE A 29 -8.66 16.68 -18.25
C ILE A 29 -7.43 17.40 -17.73
N LYS A 30 -6.28 17.20 -18.38
CA LYS A 30 -5.00 17.82 -18.02
C LYS A 30 -4.38 18.49 -19.23
N ARG A 31 -4.02 19.77 -19.08
CA ARG A 31 -3.26 20.50 -20.09
C ARG A 31 -1.77 20.16 -20.02
N LEU A 32 -1.19 19.76 -21.14
CA LEU A 32 0.23 19.46 -21.27
C LEU A 32 1.04 20.72 -21.55
N ARG A 33 2.36 20.65 -21.36
CA ARG A 33 3.28 21.76 -21.67
C ARG A 33 3.27 22.17 -23.15
N SER A 34 2.89 21.24 -24.04
CA SER A 34 2.69 21.52 -25.47
C SER A 34 1.45 22.37 -25.74
N GLY A 35 0.57 22.57 -24.76
CA GLY A 35 -0.74 23.21 -24.94
C GLY A 35 -1.88 22.23 -25.20
N ASP A 36 -1.57 20.97 -25.52
CA ASP A 36 -2.51 19.88 -25.80
C ASP A 36 -3.23 19.37 -24.54
N LEU A 37 -4.28 18.57 -24.74
CA LEU A 37 -5.03 17.95 -23.64
C LEU A 37 -4.81 16.44 -23.56
N LEU A 38 -4.49 15.98 -22.36
CA LEU A 38 -4.60 14.59 -21.95
C LEU A 38 -5.95 14.41 -21.23
N MET A 39 -6.71 13.40 -21.64
CA MET A 39 -8.05 13.14 -21.08
C MET A 39 -8.17 11.68 -20.68
N GLU A 40 -8.78 11.43 -19.53
CA GLU A 40 -9.18 10.12 -19.05
C GLU A 40 -10.70 9.98 -19.20
N THR A 41 -11.15 8.95 -19.90
CA THR A 41 -12.57 8.74 -20.20
C THR A 41 -13.25 7.82 -19.19
N VAL A 42 -14.54 8.03 -18.93
CA VAL A 42 -15.34 7.19 -18.03
C VAL A 42 -15.79 5.88 -18.67
N SER A 43 -15.90 5.82 -20.00
CA SER A 43 -16.40 4.65 -20.72
C SER A 43 -15.81 4.52 -22.12
N ALA A 44 -15.91 3.30 -22.67
CA ALA A 44 -15.51 3.02 -24.05
C ALA A 44 -16.31 3.86 -25.06
N ASN A 45 -17.61 4.06 -24.83
CA ASN A 45 -18.46 4.88 -25.69
C ASN A 45 -18.01 6.34 -25.68
N GLN A 46 -17.70 6.91 -24.51
CA GLN A 46 -17.17 8.27 -24.43
C GLN A 46 -15.86 8.41 -25.22
N SER A 47 -14.96 7.43 -25.13
CA SER A 47 -13.70 7.45 -25.89
C SER A 47 -13.94 7.37 -27.40
N LYS A 48 -14.88 6.53 -27.86
CA LYS A 48 -15.27 6.42 -29.27
C LYS A 48 -15.83 7.74 -29.79
N THR A 49 -16.72 8.38 -29.03
CA THR A 49 -17.25 9.71 -29.38
C THR A 49 -16.13 10.74 -29.45
N LEU A 50 -15.29 10.86 -28.42
CA LEU A 50 -14.19 11.83 -28.44
C LEU A 50 -13.22 11.62 -29.61
N LEU A 51 -12.98 10.39 -30.04
CA LEU A 51 -12.11 10.08 -31.19
C LEU A 51 -12.66 10.62 -32.52
N THR A 52 -13.96 10.87 -32.64
CA THR A 52 -14.55 11.48 -33.84
C THR A 52 -14.50 13.00 -33.84
N MET A 53 -14.08 13.63 -32.74
CA MET A 53 -13.99 15.09 -32.65
C MET A 53 -12.84 15.61 -33.52
N SER A 54 -13.19 16.45 -34.49
CA SER A 54 -12.23 17.10 -35.41
C SER A 54 -12.20 18.62 -35.27
N LYS A 55 -13.21 19.22 -34.60
CA LYS A 55 -13.33 20.68 -34.41
C LYS A 55 -13.84 21.02 -33.02
N MET A 56 -13.40 22.17 -32.53
CA MET A 56 -13.88 22.80 -31.29
C MET A 56 -14.14 24.28 -31.58
N GLY A 57 -15.39 24.61 -31.91
CA GLY A 57 -15.72 25.91 -32.51
C GLY A 57 -15.04 26.07 -33.87
N GLN A 58 -14.22 27.11 -34.03
CA GLN A 58 -13.42 27.34 -35.25
C GLN A 58 -12.06 26.65 -35.22
N ALA A 59 -11.62 26.13 -34.07
CA ALA A 59 -10.31 25.49 -33.95
C ALA A 59 -10.37 24.03 -34.41
N THR A 60 -9.35 23.60 -35.14
CA THR A 60 -9.18 22.20 -35.52
C THR A 60 -8.48 21.42 -34.41
N VAL A 61 -8.97 20.22 -34.15
CA VAL A 61 -8.40 19.30 -33.15
C VAL A 61 -8.27 17.90 -33.72
N THR A 62 -7.33 17.14 -33.19
CA THR A 62 -7.17 15.72 -33.49
C THR A 62 -7.15 14.95 -32.17
N VAL A 63 -8.00 13.94 -32.08
CA VAL A 63 -8.07 13.08 -30.91
C VAL A 63 -7.53 11.70 -31.29
N SER A 64 -6.58 11.22 -30.50
CA SER A 64 -5.98 9.90 -30.69
C SER A 64 -5.82 9.22 -29.33
N ALA A 65 -5.88 7.89 -29.33
CA ALA A 65 -5.56 7.10 -28.14
C ALA A 65 -4.12 7.39 -27.68
N HIS A 66 -3.91 7.50 -26.37
CA HIS A 66 -2.57 7.69 -25.83
C HIS A 66 -1.72 6.44 -26.03
N LYS A 67 -0.53 6.60 -26.62
CA LYS A 67 0.32 5.48 -27.10
C LYS A 67 0.77 4.52 -25.99
N THR A 68 0.93 5.00 -24.76
CA THR A 68 1.51 4.20 -23.66
C THR A 68 0.59 4.03 -22.46
N LEU A 69 -0.46 4.84 -22.31
CA LEU A 69 -1.34 4.80 -21.14
C LEU A 69 -2.51 3.82 -21.33
N ASN A 70 -2.76 3.41 -22.56
CA ASN A 70 -3.75 2.39 -22.91
C ASN A 70 -3.12 0.99 -23.06
N SER A 71 -1.87 0.84 -22.66
CA SER A 71 -1.13 -0.42 -22.76
C SER A 71 -0.42 -0.72 -21.45
N SER A 72 -0.27 -1.98 -21.12
CA SER A 72 0.46 -2.43 -19.95
C SER A 72 1.52 -3.44 -20.34
N ARG A 73 2.57 -3.59 -19.52
CA ARG A 73 3.67 -4.52 -19.78
C ARG A 73 3.90 -5.44 -18.60
N SER A 74 4.11 -6.72 -18.88
CA SER A 74 4.40 -7.74 -17.89
C SER A 74 5.64 -8.55 -18.23
N VAL A 75 6.02 -9.43 -17.31
CA VAL A 75 7.00 -10.49 -17.50
C VAL A 75 6.36 -11.81 -17.07
N ILE A 76 6.42 -12.81 -17.95
CA ILE A 76 6.22 -14.22 -17.62
C ILE A 76 7.59 -14.91 -17.54
N SER A 77 7.69 -15.99 -16.76
CA SER A 77 8.98 -16.62 -16.42
C SER A 77 8.92 -18.15 -16.52
N GLU A 78 8.72 -18.68 -17.72
CA GLU A 78 8.56 -20.13 -17.94
C GLU A 78 9.69 -20.75 -18.77
N VAL A 79 10.19 -21.88 -18.29
CA VAL A 79 11.29 -22.63 -18.92
C VAL A 79 10.82 -23.33 -20.19
N ASP A 80 9.63 -23.91 -20.17
CA ASP A 80 9.07 -24.64 -21.32
C ASP A 80 8.81 -23.74 -22.53
N LEU A 81 8.70 -22.44 -22.30
CA LEU A 81 8.52 -21.43 -23.33
C LEU A 81 9.85 -20.91 -23.89
N LEU A 82 11.01 -21.48 -23.54
CA LEU A 82 12.33 -20.94 -23.93
C LEU A 82 12.56 -20.94 -25.44
N THR A 83 12.07 -21.95 -26.15
CA THR A 83 12.25 -22.14 -27.60
C THR A 83 11.24 -21.37 -28.45
N VAL A 84 10.18 -20.83 -27.83
CA VAL A 84 9.11 -20.10 -28.52
C VAL A 84 9.61 -18.74 -29.00
N SER A 85 9.32 -18.38 -30.26
CA SER A 85 9.70 -17.09 -30.84
C SER A 85 8.80 -15.95 -30.33
N ASN A 86 9.28 -14.70 -30.46
CA ASN A 86 8.49 -13.52 -30.07
C ASN A 86 7.21 -13.40 -30.91
N GLU A 87 7.29 -13.73 -32.19
CA GLU A 87 6.18 -13.69 -33.13
C GLU A 87 5.10 -14.70 -32.74
N LYS A 88 5.51 -15.91 -32.31
CA LYS A 88 4.58 -16.95 -31.89
C LYS A 88 3.84 -16.59 -30.61
N PHE A 89 4.48 -15.88 -29.67
CA PHE A 89 3.76 -15.33 -28.51
C PHE A 89 2.69 -14.33 -28.90
N ILE A 90 2.95 -13.47 -29.89
CA ILE A 90 1.98 -12.46 -30.33
C ILE A 90 0.79 -13.16 -30.99
N GLU A 91 1.04 -14.17 -31.82
CA GLU A 91 0.01 -14.96 -32.48
C GLU A 91 -0.87 -15.73 -31.48
N GLU A 92 -0.26 -16.58 -30.65
CA GLU A 92 -0.98 -17.50 -29.75
C GLU A 92 -1.64 -16.80 -28.55
N LEU A 93 -1.15 -15.62 -28.16
CA LEU A 93 -1.69 -14.87 -27.02
C LEU A 93 -2.51 -13.64 -27.45
N ALA A 94 -2.79 -13.48 -28.74
CA ALA A 94 -3.56 -12.36 -29.27
C ALA A 94 -4.96 -12.25 -28.62
N GLU A 95 -5.65 -13.38 -28.44
CA GLU A 95 -6.97 -13.44 -27.79
C GLU A 95 -6.94 -12.99 -26.32
N GLN A 96 -5.77 -13.10 -25.69
CA GLN A 96 -5.51 -12.63 -24.34
C GLN A 96 -4.95 -11.20 -24.32
N ASN A 97 -5.22 -10.42 -25.38
CA ASN A 97 -4.88 -9.02 -25.52
C ASN A 97 -3.38 -8.70 -25.63
N VAL A 98 -2.53 -9.70 -25.90
CA VAL A 98 -1.10 -9.49 -26.14
C VAL A 98 -0.90 -8.93 -27.55
N CYS A 99 -0.23 -7.78 -27.65
CA CYS A 99 0.07 -7.12 -28.93
C CYS A 99 1.56 -7.02 -29.23
N ASN A 100 2.43 -7.34 -28.27
CA ASN A 100 3.86 -7.40 -28.47
C ASN A 100 4.51 -8.36 -27.46
N ALA A 101 5.56 -9.07 -27.87
CA ALA A 101 6.35 -9.91 -27.00
C ALA A 101 7.85 -9.68 -27.25
N ARG A 102 8.64 -9.70 -26.18
CA ARG A 102 10.09 -9.54 -26.24
C ARG A 102 10.79 -10.38 -25.19
N ARG A 103 11.50 -11.42 -25.62
CA ARG A 103 12.37 -12.21 -24.75
C ARG A 103 13.51 -11.37 -24.18
N ILE A 104 13.75 -11.53 -22.88
CA ILE A 104 14.91 -10.95 -22.20
C ILE A 104 16.12 -11.83 -22.52
N LYS A 105 17.18 -11.21 -23.03
CA LYS A 105 18.47 -11.86 -23.27
C LYS A 105 19.50 -11.38 -22.26
N ILE A 106 20.41 -12.25 -21.86
CA ILE A 106 21.57 -11.92 -21.04
C ILE A 106 22.83 -12.06 -21.88
N LYS A 107 23.83 -11.20 -21.65
CA LYS A 107 25.13 -11.32 -22.30
C LYS A 107 26.08 -12.07 -21.35
N ARG A 108 26.61 -13.22 -21.77
CA ARG A 108 27.68 -13.96 -21.07
C ARG A 108 28.78 -14.26 -22.10
N ASP A 109 30.03 -13.98 -21.74
CA ASP A 109 31.21 -14.24 -22.59
C ASP A 109 31.10 -13.71 -24.02
N GLY A 110 30.51 -12.51 -24.17
CA GLY A 110 30.30 -11.88 -25.48
C GLY A 110 29.05 -12.34 -26.24
N GLN A 111 28.47 -13.48 -25.89
CA GLN A 111 27.30 -14.06 -26.54
C GLN A 111 25.99 -13.66 -25.86
N LEU A 112 24.92 -13.49 -26.67
CA LEU A 112 23.58 -13.21 -26.17
C LEU A 112 22.83 -14.53 -25.98
N ILE A 113 22.46 -14.82 -24.73
CA ILE A 113 21.77 -16.03 -24.30
C ILE A 113 20.32 -15.66 -23.97
N ASP A 114 19.39 -16.45 -24.52
CA ASP A 114 17.97 -16.33 -24.25
C ASP A 114 17.64 -16.77 -22.83
N THR A 115 16.71 -16.06 -22.18
CA THR A 115 16.23 -16.43 -20.84
C THR A 115 14.79 -16.91 -20.88
N LYS A 116 14.37 -17.57 -19.80
CA LYS A 116 12.97 -17.94 -19.54
C LYS A 116 12.02 -16.75 -19.38
N HIS A 117 12.54 -15.52 -19.32
CA HIS A 117 11.76 -14.32 -19.08
C HIS A 117 11.34 -13.66 -20.39
N VAL A 118 10.03 -13.47 -20.57
CA VAL A 118 9.46 -12.81 -21.74
C VAL A 118 8.64 -11.61 -21.30
N VAL A 119 8.95 -10.44 -21.87
CA VAL A 119 8.17 -9.22 -21.64
C VAL A 119 6.98 -9.22 -22.60
N LEU A 120 5.76 -9.23 -22.08
CA LEU A 120 4.55 -9.10 -22.89
C LEU A 120 4.00 -7.68 -22.79
N THR A 121 3.47 -7.16 -23.89
CA THR A 121 2.73 -5.89 -23.92
C THR A 121 1.28 -6.20 -24.25
N PHE A 122 0.37 -5.73 -23.40
CA PHE A 122 -1.06 -5.85 -23.59
C PHE A 122 -1.63 -4.57 -24.17
N ASN A 123 -2.65 -4.70 -25.01
CA ASN A 123 -3.45 -3.57 -25.50
C ASN A 123 -4.46 -3.04 -24.45
N THR A 124 -4.32 -3.47 -23.19
CA THR A 124 -5.13 -3.05 -22.04
C THR A 124 -4.28 -2.25 -21.04
N PRO A 125 -4.86 -1.25 -20.34
CA PRO A 125 -4.15 -0.50 -19.32
C PRO A 125 -3.93 -1.30 -18.02
N GLN A 126 -4.76 -2.31 -17.76
CA GLN A 126 -4.65 -3.20 -16.61
C GLN A 126 -4.06 -4.54 -17.04
N LEU A 127 -3.19 -5.08 -16.19
CA LEU A 127 -2.59 -6.40 -16.38
C LEU A 127 -3.55 -7.50 -15.90
N PRO A 128 -3.65 -8.62 -16.61
CA PRO A 128 -4.26 -9.82 -16.06
C PRO A 128 -3.35 -10.42 -14.97
N ASN A 129 -3.91 -11.23 -14.07
CA ASN A 129 -3.13 -11.92 -13.04
C ASN A 129 -2.31 -13.08 -13.62
N HIS A 130 -2.79 -13.69 -14.70
CA HIS A 130 -2.16 -14.81 -15.39
C HIS A 130 -2.49 -14.77 -16.89
N ILE A 131 -1.74 -15.51 -17.68
CA ILE A 131 -2.11 -15.86 -19.06
C ILE A 131 -2.02 -17.38 -19.24
N LYS A 132 -2.71 -17.90 -20.24
CA LYS A 132 -2.61 -19.29 -20.66
C LYS A 132 -1.72 -19.38 -21.90
N ALA A 133 -0.57 -20.05 -21.81
CA ALA A 133 0.32 -20.29 -22.96
C ALA A 133 0.28 -21.78 -23.31
N GLY A 134 -0.52 -22.16 -24.32
CA GLY A 134 -0.83 -23.56 -24.59
C GLY A 134 -1.60 -24.19 -23.43
N TYR A 135 -1.05 -25.23 -22.80
CA TYR A 135 -1.59 -25.84 -21.58
C TYR A 135 -1.07 -25.20 -20.29
N LEU A 136 -0.08 -24.30 -20.36
CA LEU A 136 0.56 -23.70 -19.19
C LEU A 136 -0.24 -22.52 -18.65
N HIS A 137 -0.30 -22.40 -17.33
CA HIS A 137 -0.84 -21.23 -16.63
C HIS A 137 0.32 -20.38 -16.12
N CYS A 138 0.59 -19.25 -16.79
CA CYS A 138 1.76 -18.44 -16.50
C CYS A 138 1.36 -17.22 -15.66
N PRO A 139 1.87 -17.09 -14.43
CA PRO A 139 1.62 -15.90 -13.61
C PRO A 139 2.28 -14.67 -14.23
N VAL A 140 1.53 -13.56 -14.26
CA VAL A 140 1.93 -12.33 -14.92
C VAL A 140 2.46 -11.35 -13.86
N ARG A 141 3.75 -11.01 -13.95
CA ARG A 141 4.36 -10.00 -13.08
C ARG A 141 4.49 -8.67 -13.80
N PRO A 142 4.18 -7.52 -13.20
CA PRO A 142 4.36 -6.24 -13.87
C PRO A 142 5.83 -5.97 -14.28
N TYR A 143 6.05 -5.57 -15.53
CA TYR A 143 7.39 -5.24 -16.01
C TYR A 143 7.81 -3.86 -15.52
N VAL A 144 8.94 -3.80 -14.80
CA VAL A 144 9.59 -2.54 -14.41
C VAL A 144 10.89 -2.40 -15.21
N PRO A 145 10.99 -1.44 -16.15
CA PRO A 145 12.21 -1.22 -16.93
C PRO A 145 13.38 -0.80 -16.03
N ASN A 146 14.61 -0.88 -16.54
CA ASN A 146 15.76 -0.38 -15.78
C ASN A 146 15.81 1.16 -15.86
N PRO A 147 16.29 1.83 -14.78
CA PRO A 147 16.68 3.23 -14.79
C PRO A 147 17.35 3.65 -16.09
N MET A 148 16.78 4.64 -16.78
CA MET A 148 17.35 5.16 -18.01
C MET A 148 18.59 5.97 -17.66
N ARG A 149 19.77 5.43 -18.00
CA ARG A 149 21.06 6.10 -17.87
C ARG A 149 21.46 6.72 -19.20
N CYS A 150 21.82 7.99 -19.18
CA CYS A 150 22.39 8.65 -20.35
C CYS A 150 23.78 8.07 -20.64
N PHE A 151 24.00 7.55 -21.85
CA PHE A 151 25.30 6.98 -22.23
C PHE A 151 26.38 8.03 -22.49
N GLN A 152 26.05 9.32 -22.46
CA GLN A 152 26.99 10.43 -22.58
C GLN A 152 27.46 10.92 -21.20
N CYS A 153 26.55 11.46 -20.38
CA CYS A 153 26.91 12.04 -19.08
C CYS A 153 26.76 11.08 -17.89
N GLN A 154 26.23 9.87 -18.08
CA GLN A 154 26.04 8.83 -17.05
C GLN A 154 24.99 9.11 -15.97
N TRP A 155 24.31 10.27 -16.02
CA TRP A 155 23.18 10.59 -15.14
C TRP A 155 21.90 9.86 -15.54
N PHE A 156 21.02 9.63 -14.58
CA PHE A 156 19.69 9.07 -14.83
C PHE A 156 18.69 10.11 -15.36
N GLY A 157 17.67 9.64 -16.07
CA GLY A 157 16.46 10.41 -16.39
C GLY A 157 16.38 11.02 -17.79
N HIS A 158 17.39 10.82 -18.65
CA HIS A 158 17.35 11.30 -20.04
C HIS A 158 18.17 10.41 -20.99
N SER A 159 17.85 10.46 -22.29
CA SER A 159 18.62 9.78 -23.34
C SER A 159 19.81 10.63 -23.79
N LYS A 160 20.70 10.02 -24.58
CA LYS A 160 21.84 10.72 -25.19
C LYS A 160 21.39 11.86 -26.11
N ASP A 161 20.31 11.66 -26.85
CA ASP A 161 19.84 12.59 -27.91
C ASP A 161 19.38 13.95 -27.37
N VAL A 162 18.93 13.98 -26.11
CA VAL A 162 18.49 15.20 -25.43
C VAL A 162 19.49 15.66 -24.35
N CYS A 163 20.67 15.04 -24.30
CA CYS A 163 21.69 15.32 -23.30
C CYS A 163 22.36 16.67 -23.57
N ARG A 164 22.46 17.51 -22.54
CA ARG A 164 23.26 18.75 -22.54
C ARG A 164 24.53 18.64 -21.69
N GLY A 165 24.84 17.43 -21.21
CA GLY A 165 25.95 17.16 -20.31
C GLY A 165 27.22 16.77 -21.05
N THR A 166 28.35 16.91 -20.37
CA THR A 166 29.66 16.51 -20.89
C THR A 166 29.80 14.99 -20.97
N PRO A 167 30.50 14.45 -21.99
CA PRO A 167 30.90 13.05 -22.01
C PRO A 167 31.64 12.69 -20.74
N THR A 168 31.18 11.66 -20.05
CA THR A 168 31.68 11.24 -18.75
C THR A 168 31.89 9.73 -18.76
N SER A 169 33.03 9.27 -18.24
CA SER A 169 33.35 7.86 -18.10
C SER A 169 32.36 7.15 -17.17
N ALA A 170 31.76 6.08 -17.66
CA ALA A 170 30.84 5.23 -16.91
C ALA A 170 31.56 4.45 -15.79
N ARG A 171 32.89 4.31 -15.85
CA ARG A 171 33.67 3.61 -14.83
C ARG A 171 34.12 4.54 -13.71
N CYS A 172 34.79 5.64 -14.03
CA CYS A 172 35.47 6.50 -13.04
C CYS A 172 34.93 7.93 -12.95
N SER A 173 33.86 8.28 -13.69
CA SER A 173 33.28 9.63 -13.70
C SER A 173 34.19 10.77 -14.18
N SER A 174 35.36 10.48 -14.76
CA SER A 174 36.22 11.48 -15.42
C SER A 174 35.58 11.96 -16.73
N VAL A 175 35.84 13.22 -17.07
CA VAL A 175 35.42 13.86 -18.34
C VAL A 175 36.54 13.84 -19.39
N ASP A 176 37.74 13.38 -19.04
CA ASP A 176 38.95 13.48 -19.85
C ASP A 176 39.06 12.36 -20.89
N HIS A 177 38.32 11.26 -20.68
CA HIS A 177 38.35 10.09 -21.55
C HIS A 177 36.98 9.38 -21.59
N ASN A 178 36.81 8.52 -22.60
CA ASN A 178 35.63 7.67 -22.74
C ASN A 178 35.70 6.46 -21.79
N SER A 179 34.69 5.59 -21.81
CA SER A 179 34.65 4.43 -20.90
C SER A 179 35.43 3.21 -21.42
N GLU A 180 35.93 3.27 -22.66
CA GLU A 180 36.59 2.15 -23.30
C GLU A 180 38.06 2.09 -22.84
N GLY A 181 38.51 0.93 -22.36
CA GLY A 181 39.88 0.77 -21.85
C GLY A 181 40.19 1.52 -20.55
N CYS A 182 39.19 2.07 -19.87
CA CYS A 182 39.39 2.76 -18.59
C CYS A 182 39.76 1.76 -17.47
N ASN A 183 40.96 1.91 -16.91
CA ASN A 183 41.46 1.09 -15.80
C ASN A 183 41.47 1.80 -14.44
N ALA A 184 41.05 3.07 -14.40
CA ALA A 184 40.97 3.84 -13.17
C ALA A 184 40.04 3.19 -12.13
N GLU A 185 40.22 3.53 -10.85
CA GLU A 185 39.34 3.10 -9.79
C GLU A 185 37.88 3.51 -10.07
N PRO A 186 36.92 2.61 -9.84
CA PRO A 186 35.55 2.87 -10.21
C PRO A 186 34.91 3.90 -9.27
N LEU A 187 34.30 4.93 -9.85
CA LEU A 187 33.60 6.00 -9.15
C LEU A 187 32.30 6.32 -9.87
N CYS A 188 31.20 6.31 -9.14
CA CYS A 188 29.86 6.55 -9.69
C CYS A 188 29.51 8.03 -9.75
N VAL A 189 29.02 8.51 -10.89
CA VAL A 189 28.67 9.93 -11.05
C VAL A 189 27.47 10.31 -10.18
N ASN A 190 26.54 9.37 -9.99
CA ASN A 190 25.23 9.59 -9.38
C ASN A 190 25.29 9.56 -7.85
N CYS A 191 26.06 8.65 -7.25
CA CYS A 191 26.13 8.47 -5.79
C CYS A 191 27.52 8.65 -5.19
N LYS A 192 28.55 8.90 -6.01
CA LYS A 192 29.95 9.08 -5.59
C LYS A 192 30.56 7.88 -4.85
N GLY A 193 29.97 6.69 -5.00
CA GLY A 193 30.48 5.44 -4.41
C GLY A 193 31.51 4.74 -5.29
N SER A 194 32.26 3.81 -4.68
CA SER A 194 33.35 3.03 -5.31
C SER A 194 32.85 1.91 -6.22
N HIS A 195 32.07 2.26 -7.24
CA HIS A 195 31.56 1.35 -8.25
C HIS A 195 31.26 2.10 -9.56
N PRO A 196 31.20 1.41 -10.73
CA PRO A 196 30.83 2.06 -11.98
C PRO A 196 29.39 2.59 -11.97
N SER A 197 29.11 3.60 -12.80
CA SER A 197 27.79 4.22 -12.96
C SER A 197 26.72 3.29 -13.53
N PHE A 198 27.12 2.15 -14.12
CA PHE A 198 26.21 1.11 -14.59
C PHE A 198 25.90 0.01 -13.55
N SER A 199 26.45 0.10 -12.34
CA SER A 199 26.23 -0.89 -11.29
C SER A 199 24.78 -0.90 -10.80
N ARG A 200 24.18 -2.09 -10.69
CA ARG A 200 22.85 -2.30 -10.09
C ARG A 200 22.85 -2.23 -8.56
N SER A 201 24.01 -2.31 -7.92
CA SER A 201 24.12 -2.13 -6.46
C SER A 201 24.05 -0.67 -6.02
N CYS A 202 24.13 0.29 -6.95
CA CYS A 202 24.11 1.72 -6.68
C CYS A 202 22.83 2.15 -5.92
N PRO A 203 22.94 2.88 -4.79
CA PRO A 203 21.77 3.37 -4.06
C PRO A 203 20.86 4.27 -4.89
N LYS A 204 21.44 5.13 -5.73
CA LYS A 204 20.67 5.99 -6.65
C LYS A 204 19.97 5.19 -7.75
N TRP A 205 20.57 4.10 -8.22
CA TRP A 205 19.92 3.20 -9.16
C TRP A 205 18.72 2.50 -8.51
N LYS A 206 18.85 2.00 -7.28
CA LYS A 206 17.75 1.37 -6.53
C LYS A 206 16.60 2.36 -6.31
N SER A 207 16.93 3.57 -5.87
CA SER A 207 15.94 4.66 -5.71
C SER A 207 15.23 4.98 -7.03
N GLU A 208 15.95 5.11 -8.14
CA GLU A 208 15.35 5.36 -9.46
C GLU A 208 14.48 4.18 -9.93
N LYS A 209 14.85 2.94 -9.60
CA LYS A 209 14.05 1.74 -9.89
C LYS A 209 12.71 1.75 -9.13
N GLU A 210 12.72 2.18 -7.88
CA GLU A 210 11.49 2.35 -7.08
C GLU A 210 10.60 3.47 -7.61
N ILE A 211 11.19 4.60 -8.02
CA ILE A 211 10.44 5.69 -8.68
C ILE A 211 9.73 5.14 -9.93
N GLN A 212 10.45 4.39 -10.78
CA GLN A 212 9.84 3.78 -11.96
C GLN A 212 8.72 2.78 -11.62
N ARG A 213 8.84 2.02 -10.53
CA ARG A 213 7.77 1.12 -10.06
C ARG A 213 6.51 1.90 -9.66
N ALA A 214 6.66 3.06 -9.02
CA ALA A 214 5.56 3.93 -8.58
C ALA A 214 4.91 4.74 -9.72
N THR A 215 5.60 5.00 -10.83
CA THR A 215 5.08 5.80 -11.96
C THR A 215 3.92 5.19 -12.76
N LYS A 216 3.41 4.01 -12.41
CA LYS A 216 2.32 3.34 -13.16
C LYS A 216 1.01 4.14 -13.20
N LYS A 217 0.78 5.06 -12.26
CA LYS A 217 -0.45 5.87 -12.17
C LYS A 217 -0.21 7.37 -11.96
N ILE A 218 1.04 7.77 -11.71
CA ILE A 218 1.41 9.15 -11.33
C ILE A 218 2.64 9.59 -12.12
N SER A 219 2.83 10.91 -12.21
CA SER A 219 3.99 11.45 -12.95
C SER A 219 5.32 11.07 -12.29
N TYR A 220 6.40 10.98 -13.06
CA TYR A 220 7.75 10.74 -12.53
C TYR A 220 8.13 11.71 -11.41
N THR A 221 7.81 13.00 -11.59
CA THR A 221 8.05 14.05 -10.59
C THR A 221 7.28 13.83 -9.30
N GLU A 222 6.08 13.30 -9.40
CA GLU A 222 5.21 13.03 -8.26
C GLU A 222 5.63 11.77 -7.52
N ALA A 223 5.93 10.69 -8.25
CA ALA A 223 6.53 9.47 -7.69
C ALA A 223 7.84 9.77 -6.95
N LYS A 224 8.70 10.59 -7.54
CA LYS A 224 9.94 11.05 -6.92
C LYS A 224 9.68 11.88 -5.66
N ARG A 225 8.75 12.83 -5.70
CA ARG A 225 8.39 13.66 -4.54
C ARG A 225 7.84 12.81 -3.39
N LEU A 226 6.99 11.82 -3.68
CA LEU A 226 6.43 10.92 -2.66
C LEU A 226 7.54 10.11 -1.97
N LEU A 227 8.44 9.51 -2.75
CA LEU A 227 9.59 8.75 -2.24
C LEU A 227 10.59 9.63 -1.49
N GLU A 228 10.83 10.87 -1.93
CA GLU A 228 11.68 11.83 -1.22
C GLU A 228 11.02 12.38 0.05
N SER A 229 9.67 12.45 0.10
CA SER A 229 8.93 12.89 1.28
C SER A 229 8.84 11.82 2.38
N THR A 230 8.99 10.54 2.01
CA THR A 230 9.09 9.41 2.95
C THR A 230 10.51 9.19 3.46
N GLN A 231 11.53 9.82 2.85
CA GLN A 231 12.89 9.80 3.36
C GLN A 231 13.06 10.86 4.46
N PRO A 232 13.54 10.51 5.67
CA PRO A 232 13.76 11.48 6.73
C PRO A 232 14.86 12.47 6.29
N ARG A 233 14.53 13.75 6.20
CA ARG A 233 15.52 14.80 5.92
C ARG A 233 16.55 14.83 7.06
N PRO A 234 17.85 14.65 6.80
CA PRO A 234 18.85 14.84 7.83
C PRO A 234 18.91 16.34 8.19
N ASN A 235 18.80 16.66 9.48
CA ASN A 235 19.20 17.94 10.08
C ASN A 235 18.37 19.20 9.71
N LEU A 236 17.04 19.11 9.69
CA LEU A 236 16.20 20.32 9.77
C LEU A 236 15.47 20.35 11.12
N SER A 237 15.90 21.27 11.98
CA SER A 237 15.13 21.67 13.17
C SER A 237 13.81 22.32 12.71
N PHE A 238 12.76 22.16 13.52
CA PHE A 238 11.46 22.80 13.29
C PHE A 238 11.58 24.32 13.11
N ALA A 239 12.58 24.95 13.76
CA ALA A 239 12.87 26.38 13.66
C ALA A 239 13.53 26.80 12.33
N ASP A 240 14.16 25.87 11.59
CA ASP A 240 14.77 26.16 10.29
C ASP A 240 13.78 25.94 9.14
N ALA A 241 12.82 25.03 9.32
CA ALA A 241 11.73 24.81 8.37
C ALA A 241 10.78 26.02 8.25
N THR A 242 10.59 26.79 9.33
CA THR A 242 9.74 27.99 9.35
C THR A 242 10.43 29.24 8.80
N LYS A 243 11.76 29.29 8.75
CA LYS A 243 12.52 30.43 8.20
C LYS A 243 12.58 30.44 6.67
N SER A 244 12.39 29.30 6.01
CA SER A 244 12.59 29.17 4.55
C SER A 244 11.33 29.44 3.71
N VAL A 245 10.20 29.79 4.31
CA VAL A 245 9.06 30.27 3.52
C VAL A 245 9.30 31.74 3.20
N ARG A 246 9.98 32.01 2.07
CA ARG A 246 9.86 33.32 1.42
C ARG A 246 8.39 33.51 1.11
N SER A 247 7.73 34.38 1.87
CA SER A 247 6.38 34.83 1.58
C SER A 247 6.36 35.44 0.17
N ILE A 248 5.69 34.75 -0.76
CA ILE A 248 5.23 35.39 -1.97
C ILE A 248 4.08 36.28 -1.53
N ALA A 249 4.36 37.57 -1.34
CA ALA A 249 3.34 38.57 -1.13
C ALA A 249 2.50 38.67 -2.41
N ILE A 250 1.36 37.99 -2.44
CA ILE A 250 0.31 38.25 -3.42
C ILE A 250 -0.39 39.52 -2.96
N GLN A 251 -0.05 40.65 -3.58
CA GLN A 251 -0.89 41.84 -3.52
C GLN A 251 -2.23 41.50 -4.17
N THR A 252 -3.27 41.35 -3.35
CA THR A 252 -4.65 41.47 -3.84
C THR A 252 -5.21 42.74 -3.24
N SER A 253 -5.17 43.81 -4.04
CA SER A 253 -5.91 45.03 -3.83
C SER A 253 -7.40 44.74 -4.04
N LEU A 254 -8.15 44.62 -2.95
CA LEU A 254 -9.60 44.77 -2.99
C LEU A 254 -9.92 46.25 -2.83
N THR A 255 -10.27 46.85 -3.96
CA THR A 255 -10.92 48.14 -4.09
C THR A 255 -12.29 48.12 -3.41
N THR A 256 -12.44 48.91 -2.35
CA THR A 256 -13.74 49.45 -1.93
C THR A 256 -13.71 50.96 -2.18
N GLN A 257 -14.62 51.42 -3.03
CA GLN A 257 -14.81 52.84 -3.34
C GLN A 257 -15.51 53.52 -2.15
N THR A 258 -14.89 54.55 -1.56
CA THR A 258 -15.43 55.92 -1.42
C THR A 258 -14.39 56.84 -0.75
N LYS A 259 -14.13 58.01 -1.36
CA LYS A 259 -13.21 59.12 -0.99
C LYS A 259 -13.89 60.10 0.01
N PRO A 260 -13.27 61.24 0.45
CA PRO A 260 -11.91 61.50 0.98
C PRO A 260 -11.85 62.56 2.15
N LYS A 261 -10.70 62.67 2.85
CA LYS A 261 -9.97 63.90 3.33
C LYS A 261 -9.01 63.52 4.48
N SER A 262 -7.68 63.65 4.34
CA SER A 262 -6.82 64.84 4.67
C SER A 262 -7.06 65.32 6.11
N GLU A 263 -6.14 65.23 7.08
CA GLU A 263 -4.79 65.81 7.16
C GLU A 263 -3.90 65.14 8.25
N ILE A 264 -2.58 65.11 8.02
CA ILE A 264 -1.48 65.06 9.01
C ILE A 264 -1.04 66.55 9.23
N PRO A 265 -0.14 67.03 10.14
CA PRO A 265 1.02 66.34 10.73
C PRO A 265 1.58 66.80 12.10
N GLN A 266 2.73 66.20 12.45
CA GLN A 266 3.87 66.69 13.27
C GLN A 266 3.87 66.27 14.75
N LYS A 267 4.99 65.88 15.40
CA LYS A 267 6.43 65.93 15.09
C LYS A 267 7.19 65.00 16.07
N THR A 268 8.31 64.46 15.60
CA THR A 268 9.49 63.88 16.32
C THR A 268 10.16 64.93 17.26
N PRO A 269 11.26 64.69 18.04
CA PRO A 269 12.35 63.73 17.79
C PRO A 269 13.19 63.18 18.99
N SER A 270 14.24 62.44 18.60
CA SER A 270 15.57 62.30 19.22
C SER A 270 15.75 61.23 20.32
N SER A 271 16.85 60.43 20.42
CA SER A 271 18.17 60.46 19.77
C SER A 271 18.98 59.16 20.07
N ASN A 272 19.62 58.63 19.01
CA ASN A 272 21.01 58.15 18.83
C ASN A 272 21.80 57.23 19.81
N LEU A 273 22.34 56.14 19.20
CA LEU A 273 23.74 55.61 19.14
C LEU A 273 24.54 55.37 20.46
N SER A 274 25.45 54.39 20.65
CA SER A 274 26.27 53.52 19.77
C SER A 274 27.09 52.48 20.59
N ALA A 275 27.33 51.31 19.98
CA ALA A 275 28.55 50.45 19.91
C ALA A 275 29.55 50.20 21.09
N SER A 276 29.85 48.89 21.31
CA SER A 276 31.16 48.21 21.10
C SER A 276 31.80 47.37 22.25
N THR A 277 31.96 46.06 21.96
CA THR A 277 33.05 45.08 22.25
C THR A 277 33.66 44.72 23.65
N LYS A 278 33.67 43.39 23.91
CA LYS A 278 34.80 42.44 24.24
C LYS A 278 35.14 41.99 25.70
N HIS A 279 35.32 40.64 25.80
CA HIS A 279 36.19 39.77 26.67
C HIS A 279 35.82 39.31 28.12
N ILE A 280 35.38 38.03 28.27
CA ILE A 280 35.98 36.79 28.92
C ILE A 280 36.96 36.95 30.12
N PRO A 281 37.21 35.98 31.07
CA PRO A 281 36.51 34.78 31.64
C PRO A 281 36.48 34.74 33.20
N THR A 282 35.95 33.68 33.86
CA THR A 282 36.72 32.80 34.80
C THR A 282 35.87 31.75 35.55
N HIS A 283 36.53 30.63 35.86
CA HIS A 283 36.12 29.43 36.59
C HIS A 283 35.80 29.64 38.09
N LYS A 284 34.93 28.79 38.68
CA LYS A 284 35.27 27.82 39.77
C LYS A 284 34.05 27.07 40.37
N LYS A 285 34.22 25.76 40.60
CA LYS A 285 33.55 24.84 41.57
C LYS A 285 33.83 25.32 43.03
N PRO A 286 33.30 24.76 44.15
CA PRO A 286 32.82 23.39 44.36
C PRO A 286 31.61 23.22 45.34
N GLU A 287 31.32 21.95 45.67
CA GLU A 287 30.69 21.43 46.91
C GLU A 287 29.21 21.76 47.16
N GLY A 288 28.29 20.82 47.40
CA GLY A 288 28.44 19.52 48.02
C GLY A 288 27.73 19.57 49.37
N THR A 289 26.48 19.11 49.46
CA THR A 289 25.91 18.50 50.67
C THR A 289 24.55 17.92 50.39
N ASN A 290 24.26 16.89 51.15
CA ASN A 290 23.35 15.80 50.88
C ASN A 290 22.31 15.80 52.01
N ILE A 291 21.13 15.24 51.72
CA ILE A 291 20.33 14.39 52.61
C ILE A 291 19.21 15.00 53.49
N LYS A 292 18.03 14.39 53.25
CA LYS A 292 16.85 14.08 54.10
C LYS A 292 15.75 15.15 54.22
N LYS A 293 14.56 14.84 53.66
CA LYS A 293 13.40 14.12 54.27
C LYS A 293 12.74 15.04 55.31
N GLN A 294 11.43 15.27 55.34
CA GLN A 294 10.36 14.28 55.19
C GLN A 294 9.00 15.03 55.20
N THR A 295 8.01 14.46 54.49
CA THR A 295 6.57 14.47 54.80
C THR A 295 5.81 15.81 54.98
N LYS A 296 4.73 15.97 54.20
CA LYS A 296 3.37 16.07 54.78
C LYS A 296 2.26 15.92 53.73
N SER A 297 1.21 15.28 54.22
CA SER A 297 -0.11 14.99 53.67
C SER A 297 -1.01 16.23 53.51
N SER A 298 -1.88 16.16 52.51
CA SER A 298 -3.33 16.46 52.52
C SER A 298 -3.83 17.77 53.16
N LEU A 299 -4.41 18.68 52.37
CA LEU A 299 -5.87 18.83 52.19
C LEU A 299 -6.24 20.14 51.45
N ASN A 300 -6.99 19.92 50.37
CA ASN A 300 -7.96 20.75 49.66
C ASN A 300 -8.43 22.08 50.30
N SER A 301 -8.54 23.12 49.47
CA SER A 301 -9.85 23.72 49.18
C SER A 301 -9.84 24.46 47.83
N ALA A 302 -11.01 24.45 47.21
CA ALA A 302 -11.29 24.65 45.80
C ALA A 302 -11.30 26.13 45.33
N ASN A 303 -11.06 26.34 44.04
CA ASN A 303 -12.15 26.79 43.16
C ASN A 303 -11.83 26.70 41.65
N SER A 304 -12.62 25.84 41.00
CA SER A 304 -13.30 26.04 39.71
C SER A 304 -12.54 26.69 38.55
N LYS A 305 -12.09 25.84 37.60
CA LYS A 305 -12.25 26.11 36.17
C LYS A 305 -12.75 24.84 35.48
N THR A 306 -13.96 24.94 34.97
CA THR A 306 -14.68 24.01 34.10
C THR A 306 -13.78 23.41 33.02
N VAL A 307 -13.57 22.10 33.09
CA VAL A 307 -13.03 21.30 31.98
C VAL A 307 -14.22 20.77 31.21
N ASN A 308 -14.35 21.17 29.95
CA ASN A 308 -15.29 20.53 29.02
C ASN A 308 -14.96 19.04 28.93
N SER A 309 -15.90 18.22 29.36
CA SER A 309 -15.94 16.78 29.12
C SER A 309 -16.10 16.51 27.62
N GLY A 310 -14.99 16.31 26.92
CA GLY A 310 -15.03 15.85 25.54
C GLY A 310 -15.43 14.38 25.49
N HIS A 311 -16.63 14.08 25.00
CA HIS A 311 -17.01 12.73 24.60
C HIS A 311 -16.11 12.28 23.44
N THR A 312 -15.17 11.36 23.68
CA THR A 312 -14.43 10.67 22.63
C THR A 312 -15.34 9.63 21.98
N SER A 313 -15.68 9.83 20.71
CA SER A 313 -16.45 8.89 19.90
C SER A 313 -15.52 8.02 19.05
N LEU A 314 -15.97 6.82 18.68
CA LEU A 314 -15.22 5.94 17.77
C LEU A 314 -14.99 6.60 16.39
N GLU A 315 -15.80 7.59 16.03
CA GLU A 315 -15.63 8.40 14.81
C GLU A 315 -14.44 9.37 14.86
N SER A 316 -14.00 9.76 16.07
CA SER A 316 -12.79 10.58 16.28
C SER A 316 -11.50 9.77 16.38
N LEU A 317 -11.62 8.44 16.55
CA LEU A 317 -10.51 7.50 16.59
C LEU A 317 -10.09 7.21 15.16
N VAL A 318 -9.25 8.09 14.60
CA VAL A 318 -8.68 7.92 13.26
C VAL A 318 -9.74 7.92 12.15
N ASN A 319 -9.31 8.05 10.91
CA ASN A 319 -10.19 8.21 9.76
C ASN A 319 -10.86 6.87 9.35
N ILE A 320 -11.36 6.08 10.31
CA ILE A 320 -12.11 4.83 10.13
C ILE A 320 -13.24 5.02 9.12
N LYS A 321 -13.89 6.19 9.15
CA LYS A 321 -14.91 6.55 8.17
C LYS A 321 -14.38 6.57 6.74
N SER A 322 -13.22 7.18 6.49
CA SER A 322 -12.60 7.16 5.16
C SER A 322 -12.22 5.75 4.72
N LEU A 323 -11.75 4.91 5.63
CA LEU A 323 -11.43 3.52 5.34
C LEU A 323 -12.67 2.72 4.94
N ILE A 324 -13.74 2.86 5.70
CA ILE A 324 -15.02 2.24 5.39
C ILE A 324 -15.61 2.77 4.08
N ASP A 325 -15.46 4.07 3.80
CA ASP A 325 -15.93 4.68 2.55
C ASP A 325 -15.12 4.21 1.33
N ILE A 326 -13.80 4.01 1.48
CA ILE A 326 -12.91 3.56 0.40
C ILE A 326 -13.08 2.07 0.11
N TYR A 327 -13.09 1.24 1.16
CA TYR A 327 -12.95 -0.22 1.02
C TYR A 327 -14.26 -0.98 1.21
N GLN A 328 -15.23 -0.41 1.92
CA GLN A 328 -16.54 -1.01 2.21
C GLN A 328 -16.48 -2.44 2.78
N PRO A 329 -15.86 -2.65 3.97
CA PRO A 329 -15.71 -3.98 4.53
C PRO A 329 -16.99 -4.73 4.90
N ALA A 330 -16.93 -6.05 4.77
CA ALA A 330 -17.90 -6.93 5.44
C ALA A 330 -17.76 -6.86 6.96
N CYS A 331 -16.53 -6.96 7.45
CA CYS A 331 -16.16 -6.94 8.86
C CYS A 331 -14.81 -6.23 9.01
N PHE A 332 -14.65 -5.45 10.08
CA PHE A 332 -13.52 -4.57 10.37
C PHE A 332 -13.13 -4.72 11.85
N GLY A 333 -12.01 -5.41 12.13
CA GLY A 333 -11.42 -5.45 13.48
C GLY A 333 -10.72 -4.13 13.82
N VAL A 334 -10.64 -3.80 15.11
CA VAL A 334 -9.92 -2.66 15.69
C VAL A 334 -9.36 -3.09 17.05
N GLN A 335 -8.10 -2.76 17.28
CA GLN A 335 -7.40 -2.97 18.54
C GLN A 335 -7.04 -1.61 19.13
N GLU A 336 -6.66 -1.58 20.41
CA GLU A 336 -6.31 -0.35 21.11
C GLU A 336 -7.37 0.77 20.97
N THR A 337 -8.64 0.43 21.19
CA THR A 337 -9.74 1.40 21.02
C THR A 337 -9.69 2.53 22.04
N TYR A 338 -9.14 2.29 23.23
CA TYR A 338 -9.10 3.23 24.35
C TYR A 338 -10.46 3.82 24.72
N LEU A 339 -11.54 3.08 24.50
CA LEU A 339 -12.90 3.51 24.81
C LEU A 339 -13.29 3.18 26.25
N LYS A 340 -14.20 4.01 26.80
CA LYS A 340 -14.89 3.73 28.07
C LYS A 340 -16.28 3.18 27.78
N GLN A 341 -16.86 2.49 28.76
CA GLN A 341 -18.23 1.95 28.66
C GLN A 341 -19.28 3.02 28.28
N GLU A 342 -19.07 4.26 28.72
CA GLU A 342 -19.93 5.42 28.44
C GLU A 342 -19.73 6.04 27.04
N SER A 343 -18.65 5.68 26.33
CA SER A 343 -18.32 6.24 25.01
C SER A 343 -19.23 5.67 23.92
N THR A 344 -19.76 6.54 23.06
CA THR A 344 -20.57 6.12 21.91
C THR A 344 -19.69 5.61 20.77
N ALA A 345 -19.95 4.38 20.34
CA ALA A 345 -19.25 3.70 19.24
C ALA A 345 -20.21 3.32 18.10
N LYS A 346 -21.18 4.19 17.82
CA LYS A 346 -22.14 3.98 16.74
C LYS A 346 -21.56 4.53 15.45
N LEU A 347 -21.46 3.68 14.45
CA LEU A 347 -21.11 4.07 13.10
C LEU A 347 -22.25 3.73 12.15
N ARG A 348 -22.62 4.66 11.27
CA ARG A 348 -23.74 4.44 10.34
C ARG A 348 -23.46 3.22 9.45
N ARG A 349 -24.45 2.33 9.31
CA ARG A 349 -24.41 1.07 8.52
C ARG A 349 -23.53 -0.05 9.06
N TYR A 350 -22.95 0.12 10.25
CA TYR A 350 -22.14 -0.91 10.90
C TYR A 350 -22.64 -1.21 12.31
N SER A 351 -22.66 -2.49 12.64
CA SER A 351 -22.88 -3.01 13.98
C SER A 351 -21.54 -3.16 14.68
N THR A 352 -21.39 -2.58 15.85
CA THR A 352 -20.15 -2.62 16.64
C THR A 352 -20.28 -3.59 17.80
N VAL A 353 -19.40 -4.58 17.86
CA VAL A 353 -19.17 -5.44 19.02
C VAL A 353 -17.83 -5.07 19.61
N ARG A 354 -17.73 -4.81 20.91
CA ARG A 354 -16.46 -4.39 21.52
C ARG A 354 -16.30 -4.92 22.93
N LYS A 355 -15.05 -4.99 23.38
CA LYS A 355 -14.65 -5.27 24.76
C LYS A 355 -13.68 -4.19 25.19
N ASP A 356 -14.13 -3.37 26.14
CA ASP A 356 -13.33 -2.28 26.71
C ASP A 356 -12.46 -2.86 27.85
N PHE A 357 -11.25 -2.35 28.03
CA PHE A 357 -10.32 -2.85 29.05
C PHE A 357 -9.84 -1.75 29.99
N LEU A 358 -10.20 -1.88 31.27
CA LEU A 358 -9.93 -0.92 32.35
C LEU A 358 -9.06 -1.58 33.42
N SER A 359 -7.98 -0.91 33.82
CA SER A 359 -7.18 -1.27 34.99
C SER A 359 -7.36 -0.19 36.05
N GLY A 360 -8.34 -0.38 36.95
CA GLY A 360 -8.83 0.70 37.81
C GLY A 360 -9.56 1.76 36.97
N GLU A 361 -9.21 3.04 37.14
CA GLU A 361 -9.79 4.15 36.35
C GLU A 361 -9.07 4.41 35.01
N ARG A 362 -7.95 3.71 34.73
CA ARG A 362 -7.12 3.95 33.55
C ARG A 362 -7.38 2.91 32.46
N ILE A 363 -7.64 3.39 31.24
CA ILE A 363 -7.87 2.56 30.05
C ILE A 363 -6.54 1.96 29.58
N ARG A 364 -6.51 0.64 29.29
CA ARG A 364 -5.30 -0.11 28.94
C ARG A 364 -5.42 -0.92 27.63
N GLY A 365 -6.18 -0.38 26.68
CA GLY A 365 -6.40 -0.99 25.36
C GLY A 365 -7.87 -1.02 25.00
N GLY A 366 -8.36 -2.19 24.61
CA GLY A 366 -9.72 -2.43 24.14
C GLY A 366 -9.75 -2.88 22.69
N VAL A 367 -10.76 -3.69 22.35
CA VAL A 367 -10.94 -4.23 21.00
C VAL A 367 -12.37 -4.04 20.51
N ALA A 368 -12.54 -3.85 19.21
CA ALA A 368 -13.85 -3.76 18.57
C ALA A 368 -13.86 -4.48 17.22
N ILE A 369 -15.02 -5.01 16.84
CA ILE A 369 -15.35 -5.47 15.49
C ILE A 369 -16.54 -4.66 15.01
N LEU A 370 -16.40 -4.03 13.85
CA LEU A 370 -17.49 -3.40 13.11
C LEU A 370 -17.90 -4.30 11.96
N THR A 371 -19.16 -4.65 11.88
CA THR A 371 -19.73 -5.50 10.82
C THR A 371 -20.77 -4.72 10.01
N SER A 372 -20.65 -4.74 8.69
CA SER A 372 -21.60 -4.07 7.79
C SER A 372 -22.99 -4.69 7.91
N HIS A 373 -24.02 -3.84 7.98
CA HIS A 373 -25.43 -4.27 8.02
C HIS A 373 -25.89 -5.01 6.76
N THR A 374 -25.03 -5.07 5.73
CA THR A 374 -25.28 -5.85 4.50
C THR A 374 -25.17 -7.35 4.76
N TYR A 375 -24.45 -7.76 5.81
CA TYR A 375 -24.18 -9.16 6.11
C TYR A 375 -24.87 -9.57 7.42
N PRO A 376 -25.61 -10.70 7.43
CA PRO A 376 -26.13 -11.25 8.67
C PRO A 376 -25.01 -11.53 9.66
N LEU A 377 -25.24 -11.10 10.90
CA LEU A 377 -24.29 -11.13 12.01
C LEU A 377 -24.94 -11.80 13.22
N THR A 378 -24.20 -12.68 13.88
CA THR A 378 -24.47 -13.12 15.25
C THR A 378 -23.23 -12.90 16.11
N VAL A 379 -23.40 -12.24 17.25
CA VAL A 379 -22.29 -12.06 18.21
C VAL A 379 -21.98 -13.40 18.86
N PHE A 380 -20.71 -13.80 18.87
CA PHE A 380 -20.28 -15.02 19.55
C PHE A 380 -19.65 -14.65 20.91
N PRO A 381 -20.29 -15.01 22.04
CA PRO A 381 -19.77 -14.67 23.36
C PRO A 381 -18.52 -15.50 23.66
N LEU A 382 -17.39 -14.83 23.90
CA LEU A 382 -16.14 -15.47 24.28
C LEU A 382 -16.01 -15.50 25.81
N ASN A 383 -15.70 -16.67 26.37
CA ASN A 383 -15.34 -16.82 27.78
C ASN A 383 -13.81 -16.72 27.91
N THR A 384 -13.27 -15.51 27.88
CA THR A 384 -11.82 -15.27 27.97
C THR A 384 -11.50 -13.99 28.72
N CYS A 385 -10.38 -13.99 29.44
CA CYS A 385 -9.79 -12.78 30.03
C CYS A 385 -9.07 -11.92 28.99
N LEU A 386 -8.68 -12.51 27.86
CA LEU A 386 -7.97 -11.82 26.78
C LEU A 386 -8.81 -10.68 26.19
N GLN A 387 -8.14 -9.67 25.64
CA GLN A 387 -8.79 -8.58 24.91
C GLN A 387 -9.19 -9.09 23.52
N ALA A 388 -10.28 -9.86 23.45
CA ALA A 388 -10.80 -10.44 22.23
C ALA A 388 -12.33 -10.31 22.15
N VAL A 389 -12.84 -10.17 20.93
CA VAL A 389 -14.28 -10.31 20.61
C VAL A 389 -14.43 -11.12 19.33
N ALA A 390 -15.50 -11.91 19.25
CA ALA A 390 -15.80 -12.72 18.07
C ALA A 390 -17.23 -12.48 17.58
N VAL A 391 -17.37 -12.62 16.26
CA VAL A 391 -18.65 -12.55 15.57
C VAL A 391 -18.72 -13.67 14.55
N GLN A 392 -19.90 -14.22 14.34
CA GLN A 392 -20.17 -15.06 13.17
C GLN A 392 -20.87 -14.23 12.12
N ILE A 393 -20.27 -14.19 10.94
CA ILE A 393 -20.74 -13.40 9.81
C ILE A 393 -20.99 -14.32 8.62
N ASN A 394 -22.13 -14.14 7.96
CA ASN A 394 -22.46 -14.89 6.76
C ASN A 394 -22.01 -14.11 5.52
N ILE A 395 -20.86 -14.49 4.98
CA ILE A 395 -20.27 -13.92 3.76
C ILE A 395 -20.19 -15.02 2.72
N SER A 396 -21.34 -15.48 2.21
CA SER A 396 -21.48 -16.64 1.30
C SER A 396 -21.22 -18.00 1.96
N MET A 397 -20.50 -18.01 3.08
CA MET A 397 -20.44 -19.08 4.06
C MET A 397 -20.45 -18.45 5.46
N LEU A 398 -20.84 -19.22 6.48
CA LEU A 398 -20.76 -18.77 7.86
C LEU A 398 -19.31 -18.87 8.33
N VAL A 399 -18.70 -17.73 8.69
CA VAL A 399 -17.32 -17.67 9.20
C VAL A 399 -17.34 -16.97 10.55
N THR A 400 -16.60 -17.53 11.52
CA THR A 400 -16.33 -16.84 12.78
C THR A 400 -15.12 -15.92 12.61
N VAL A 401 -15.28 -14.62 12.85
CA VAL A 401 -14.17 -13.65 12.86
C VAL A 401 -13.93 -13.23 14.29
N CYS A 402 -12.72 -13.50 14.78
CA CYS A 402 -12.24 -13.09 16.10
C CYS A 402 -11.17 -12.02 15.95
N THR A 403 -11.34 -10.89 16.62
CA THR A 403 -10.29 -9.88 16.75
C THR A 403 -9.66 -9.98 18.12
N ILE A 404 -8.33 -9.82 18.20
CA ILE A 404 -7.58 -9.91 19.45
C ILE A 404 -6.55 -8.79 19.56
N TYR A 405 -6.26 -8.39 20.80
CA TYR A 405 -5.12 -7.55 21.14
C TYR A 405 -4.39 -8.17 22.31
N LEU A 406 -3.10 -8.45 22.14
CA LEU A 406 -2.23 -8.96 23.19
C LEU A 406 -1.27 -7.84 23.61
N PRO A 407 -1.44 -7.21 24.79
CA PRO A 407 -0.58 -6.11 25.20
C PRO A 407 0.90 -6.53 25.31
N PRO A 408 1.87 -5.72 24.85
CA PRO A 408 3.27 -6.15 24.72
C PRO A 408 3.92 -6.51 26.05
N ASN A 409 3.51 -5.85 27.13
CA ASN A 409 4.11 -5.97 28.47
C ASN A 409 3.32 -6.89 29.43
N GLU A 410 2.27 -7.57 28.96
CA GLU A 410 1.49 -8.50 29.78
C GLU A 410 1.91 -9.95 29.52
N VAL A 411 2.17 -10.71 30.58
CA VAL A 411 2.45 -12.14 30.47
C VAL A 411 1.12 -12.85 30.23
N ILE A 412 1.04 -13.62 29.14
CA ILE A 412 -0.15 -14.36 28.74
C ILE A 412 0.14 -15.84 28.90
N ASP A 413 -0.73 -16.53 29.61
CA ASP A 413 -0.61 -17.98 29.77
C ASP A 413 -0.99 -18.67 28.47
N LYS A 414 -0.26 -19.73 28.10
CA LYS A 414 -0.55 -20.53 26.91
C LYS A 414 -1.99 -21.07 26.97
N LYS A 415 -2.43 -21.48 28.16
CA LYS A 415 -3.79 -21.99 28.37
C LYS A 415 -4.89 -20.98 27.96
N GLU A 416 -4.67 -19.68 28.16
CA GLU A 416 -5.66 -18.67 27.77
C GLU A 416 -5.81 -18.54 26.26
N LEU A 417 -4.72 -18.76 25.50
CA LEU A 417 -4.74 -18.80 24.04
C LEU A 417 -5.37 -20.09 23.52
N ASP A 418 -5.04 -21.22 24.14
CA ASP A 418 -5.61 -22.53 23.85
C ASP A 418 -7.15 -22.51 24.06
N ASP A 419 -7.61 -22.08 25.25
CA ASP A 419 -9.04 -21.94 25.58
C ASP A 419 -9.76 -21.00 24.60
N LEU A 420 -9.07 -19.94 24.12
CA LEU A 420 -9.64 -19.03 23.12
C LEU A 420 -9.82 -19.71 21.76
N VAL A 421 -8.85 -20.49 21.29
CA VAL A 421 -8.95 -21.17 19.99
C VAL A 421 -9.97 -22.31 20.04
N GLU A 422 -9.99 -23.10 21.11
CA GLU A 422 -10.90 -24.23 21.29
C GLU A 422 -12.38 -23.82 21.29
N GLN A 423 -12.71 -22.63 21.82
CA GLN A 423 -14.09 -22.16 21.87
C GLN A 423 -14.60 -21.57 20.54
N LEU A 424 -13.72 -21.27 19.56
CA LEU A 424 -14.14 -20.62 18.32
C LEU A 424 -14.82 -21.63 17.37
N PRO A 425 -16.07 -21.38 16.93
CA PRO A 425 -16.72 -22.26 15.96
C PRO A 425 -15.99 -22.24 14.62
N THR A 426 -15.65 -23.41 14.10
CA THR A 426 -15.04 -23.56 12.78
C THR A 426 -16.07 -23.40 11.65
N PRO A 427 -15.68 -22.85 10.49
CA PRO A 427 -14.37 -22.26 10.21
C PRO A 427 -14.24 -20.85 10.83
N PHE A 428 -13.04 -20.52 11.32
CA PHE A 428 -12.75 -19.23 11.94
C PHE A 428 -11.51 -18.54 11.38
N ILE A 429 -11.47 -17.22 11.58
CA ILE A 429 -10.33 -16.34 11.32
C ILE A 429 -10.05 -15.56 12.60
N VAL A 430 -8.81 -15.59 13.08
CA VAL A 430 -8.30 -14.75 14.16
C VAL A 430 -7.39 -13.69 13.57
N ILE A 431 -7.68 -12.43 13.86
CA ILE A 431 -6.93 -11.25 13.41
C ILE A 431 -6.56 -10.38 14.59
N GLY A 432 -5.41 -9.74 14.58
CA GLY A 432 -5.09 -8.81 15.65
C GLY A 432 -3.64 -8.39 15.74
N ASP A 433 -3.38 -7.54 16.72
CA ASP A 433 -2.03 -7.22 17.16
C ASP A 433 -1.65 -8.20 18.27
N PHE A 434 -0.70 -9.08 17.93
CA PHE A 434 -0.22 -10.11 18.83
C PHE A 434 0.99 -9.68 19.63
N ASN A 435 1.66 -8.56 19.31
CA ASN A 435 2.92 -8.13 19.93
C ASN A 435 3.99 -9.25 20.05
N GLY A 436 3.93 -10.24 19.15
CA GLY A 436 4.79 -11.41 19.11
C GLY A 436 5.75 -11.35 17.94
N HIS A 437 7.04 -11.51 18.21
CA HIS A 437 8.07 -11.54 17.18
C HIS A 437 8.38 -12.98 16.82
N ASN A 438 8.31 -13.33 15.55
CA ASN A 438 8.75 -14.61 15.02
C ASN A 438 9.16 -14.50 13.55
N HIS A 439 10.19 -15.25 13.17
CA HIS A 439 10.63 -15.38 11.78
C HIS A 439 9.51 -15.88 10.84
N LEU A 440 8.57 -16.70 11.33
CA LEU A 440 7.48 -17.27 10.54
C LEU A 440 6.59 -16.22 9.86
N TRP A 441 6.39 -15.06 10.48
CA TRP A 441 5.61 -13.96 9.93
C TRP A 441 6.44 -12.72 9.60
N GLY A 442 7.77 -12.87 9.47
CA GLY A 442 8.65 -11.81 8.94
C GLY A 442 9.35 -10.93 9.97
N SER A 443 9.38 -11.33 11.25
CA SER A 443 10.26 -10.68 12.24
C SER A 443 11.72 -11.11 12.06
N GLY A 444 12.66 -10.25 12.46
CA GLY A 444 14.10 -10.58 12.43
C GLY A 444 14.58 -11.40 13.64
N ASP A 445 13.68 -11.67 14.58
CA ASP A 445 13.91 -12.40 15.81
C ASP A 445 12.66 -13.20 16.21
N THR A 446 12.84 -14.18 17.11
CA THR A 446 11.74 -14.89 17.75
C THR A 446 11.77 -14.62 19.25
N ASN A 447 10.73 -13.97 19.78
CA ASN A 447 10.58 -13.72 21.22
C ASN A 447 9.67 -14.77 21.89
N PHE A 448 9.57 -14.76 23.23
CA PHE A 448 8.77 -15.73 23.98
C PHE A 448 7.31 -15.78 23.51
N ARG A 449 6.69 -14.60 23.35
CA ARG A 449 5.30 -14.50 22.87
C ARG A 449 5.13 -15.06 21.46
N GLY A 450 6.05 -14.76 20.56
CA GLY A 450 6.04 -15.31 19.21
C GLY A 450 6.29 -16.81 19.17
N LYS A 451 7.03 -17.38 20.13
CA LYS A 451 7.11 -18.83 20.26
C LYS A 451 5.81 -19.45 20.77
N GLN A 452 5.14 -18.82 21.74
CA GLN A 452 3.81 -19.27 22.20
C GLN A 452 2.78 -19.30 21.06
N ILE A 453 2.78 -18.30 20.19
CA ILE A 453 1.86 -18.22 19.04
C ILE A 453 2.25 -19.24 17.95
N GLU A 454 3.55 -19.44 17.70
CA GLU A 454 4.02 -20.50 16.80
C GLU A 454 3.56 -21.88 17.28
N ASP A 455 3.70 -22.16 18.57
CA ASP A 455 3.27 -23.42 19.16
C ASP A 455 1.74 -23.57 19.06
N LEU A 456 0.97 -22.52 19.32
CA LEU A 456 -0.49 -22.51 19.12
C LEU A 456 -0.88 -22.83 17.67
N ILE A 457 -0.20 -22.23 16.69
CA ILE A 457 -0.44 -22.50 15.26
C ILE A 457 -0.15 -23.97 14.94
N CYS A 458 0.96 -24.52 15.45
CA CYS A 458 1.33 -25.91 15.24
C CYS A 458 0.35 -26.88 15.91
N ASP A 459 0.05 -26.67 17.19
CA ASP A 459 -0.74 -27.58 18.03
C ASP A 459 -2.18 -27.72 17.51
N TYR A 460 -2.77 -26.63 17.02
CA TYR A 460 -4.13 -26.60 16.47
C TYR A 460 -4.19 -26.71 14.94
N CYS A 461 -3.05 -26.98 14.29
CA CYS A 461 -2.93 -27.06 12.83
C CYS A 461 -3.55 -25.85 12.11
N LEU A 462 -3.32 -24.64 12.63
CA LEU A 462 -3.86 -23.41 12.04
C LEU A 462 -3.01 -22.94 10.87
N CYS A 463 -3.58 -22.10 10.02
CA CYS A 463 -2.88 -21.56 8.86
C CYS A 463 -2.60 -20.07 9.05
N LEU A 464 -1.32 -19.72 9.06
CA LEU A 464 -0.84 -18.35 9.04
C LEU A 464 -0.99 -17.76 7.63
N LEU A 465 -1.68 -16.62 7.53
CA LEU A 465 -1.93 -15.94 6.25
C LEU A 465 -0.88 -14.87 5.92
N ASN A 466 -0.08 -14.45 6.89
CA ASN A 466 0.93 -13.42 6.72
C ASN A 466 1.98 -13.79 5.66
N SER A 467 2.37 -12.81 4.85
CA SER A 467 3.34 -12.93 3.75
C SER A 467 4.78 -12.52 4.13
N GLY A 468 5.02 -12.17 5.41
CA GLY A 468 6.28 -11.57 5.88
C GLY A 468 6.39 -10.06 5.63
N GLU A 469 5.32 -9.43 5.12
CA GLU A 469 5.21 -7.98 5.00
C GLU A 469 5.14 -7.30 6.38
N GLN A 470 5.76 -6.12 6.49
CA GLN A 470 5.86 -5.39 7.75
C GLN A 470 4.55 -4.67 8.09
N THR A 471 4.07 -4.86 9.31
CA THR A 471 2.74 -4.39 9.75
C THR A 471 2.81 -3.25 10.77
N TYR A 472 3.97 -3.00 11.34
CA TYR A 472 4.18 -1.97 12.36
C TYR A 472 5.42 -1.11 12.06
N PHE A 473 5.33 0.19 12.30
CA PHE A 473 6.44 1.12 12.25
C PHE A 473 6.75 1.72 13.63
N HIS A 474 7.84 1.26 14.26
CA HIS A 474 8.29 1.82 15.52
C HIS A 474 9.01 3.15 15.31
N GLN A 475 8.28 4.25 15.45
CA GLN A 475 8.80 5.61 15.20
C GLN A 475 10.08 5.97 15.98
N PRO A 476 10.25 5.61 17.27
CA PRO A 476 11.44 5.97 18.04
C PRO A 476 12.74 5.37 17.47
N THR A 477 12.74 4.08 17.12
CA THR A 477 13.93 3.40 16.54
C THR A 477 13.94 3.46 15.02
N ARG A 478 12.84 3.89 14.40
CA ARG A 478 12.62 3.88 12.94
C ARG A 478 12.78 2.50 12.32
N THR A 479 12.32 1.48 13.03
CA THR A 479 12.34 0.08 12.57
C THR A 479 10.93 -0.39 12.21
N PHE A 480 10.87 -1.37 11.34
CA PHE A 480 9.64 -2.03 10.96
C PHE A 480 9.57 -3.39 11.63
N HIS A 481 8.37 -3.77 12.07
CA HIS A 481 8.10 -5.04 12.70
C HIS A 481 6.84 -5.68 12.11
N SER A 482 6.73 -6.99 12.26
CA SER A 482 5.58 -7.78 11.84
C SER A 482 4.98 -8.42 13.09
N ILE A 483 4.03 -7.72 13.72
CA ILE A 483 3.41 -8.14 14.99
C ILE A 483 1.89 -8.34 14.87
N ASP A 484 1.35 -7.97 13.71
CA ASP A 484 -0.06 -8.08 13.40
C ASP A 484 -0.32 -9.32 12.55
N LEU A 485 -1.10 -10.26 13.07
CA LEU A 485 -1.26 -11.57 12.46
C LEU A 485 -2.69 -11.82 12.01
N ALA A 486 -2.78 -12.62 10.94
CA ALA A 486 -4.00 -13.22 10.46
C ALA A 486 -3.82 -14.74 10.41
N ILE A 487 -4.61 -15.45 11.21
CA ILE A 487 -4.56 -16.90 11.38
C ILE A 487 -5.95 -17.45 11.07
N CYS A 488 -6.06 -18.56 10.35
CA CYS A 488 -7.36 -19.14 10.00
C CYS A 488 -7.39 -20.65 10.13
N SER A 489 -8.60 -21.21 10.20
CA SER A 489 -8.82 -22.65 10.06
C SER A 489 -8.35 -23.13 8.68
N PRO A 490 -7.78 -24.35 8.55
CA PRO A 490 -7.29 -24.89 7.28
C PRO A 490 -8.30 -24.85 6.13
N SER A 491 -9.58 -25.04 6.43
CA SER A 491 -10.66 -25.00 5.44
C SER A 491 -10.84 -23.63 4.76
N LEU A 492 -10.30 -22.55 5.34
CA LEU A 492 -10.37 -21.21 4.76
C LEU A 492 -9.12 -20.84 3.95
N LEU A 493 -7.98 -21.49 4.19
CA LEU A 493 -6.70 -21.13 3.58
C LEU A 493 -6.77 -20.98 2.05
N PRO A 494 -7.39 -21.91 1.28
CA PRO A 494 -7.45 -21.79 -0.19
C PRO A 494 -8.24 -20.58 -0.67
N PHE A 495 -9.14 -20.07 0.17
CA PHE A 495 -10.04 -18.98 -0.15
C PHE A 495 -9.52 -17.64 0.36
N CYS A 496 -8.55 -17.63 1.28
CA CYS A 496 -8.01 -16.42 1.87
C CYS A 496 -6.88 -15.84 1.03
N SER A 497 -6.87 -14.52 0.84
CA SER A 497 -5.69 -13.78 0.40
C SER A 497 -5.37 -12.63 1.35
N PHE A 498 -4.10 -12.49 1.70
CA PHE A 498 -3.58 -11.49 2.63
C PHE A 498 -2.79 -10.42 1.89
N SER A 499 -2.87 -9.16 2.35
CA SER A 499 -1.98 -8.08 1.94
C SER A 499 -1.89 -7.00 3.00
N VAL A 500 -0.79 -6.26 3.06
CA VAL A 500 -0.63 -5.11 3.95
C VAL A 500 -0.85 -3.80 3.20
N GLY A 501 -1.53 -2.85 3.84
CA GLY A 501 -1.75 -1.52 3.29
C GLY A 501 -0.49 -0.67 3.19
N ASN A 502 -0.48 0.27 2.24
CA ASN A 502 0.67 1.15 2.00
C ASN A 502 0.58 2.49 2.77
N ASP A 503 -0.50 2.73 3.50
CA ASP A 503 -0.76 3.94 4.26
C ASP A 503 -1.15 3.55 5.69
N ILE A 504 -0.61 4.27 6.67
CA ILE A 504 -0.81 4.05 8.10
C ILE A 504 -2.07 4.76 8.64
N PHE A 505 -2.69 5.64 7.84
CA PHE A 505 -3.93 6.33 8.21
C PHE A 505 -3.87 7.02 9.59
N ASN A 506 -2.80 7.73 9.93
CA ASN A 506 -2.58 8.34 11.26
C ASN A 506 -2.39 7.36 12.44
N SER A 507 -2.12 6.08 12.17
CA SER A 507 -1.59 5.12 13.14
C SER A 507 -0.08 4.91 12.92
N ASP A 508 0.56 4.16 13.82
CA ASP A 508 1.87 3.54 13.67
C ASP A 508 1.80 2.10 13.11
N HIS A 509 0.59 1.55 12.96
CA HIS A 509 0.33 0.26 12.31
C HIS A 509 -0.16 0.44 10.86
N PHE A 510 0.21 -0.51 10.01
CA PHE A 510 -0.34 -0.68 8.68
C PHE A 510 -1.56 -1.60 8.74
N PRO A 511 -2.65 -1.28 8.02
CA PRO A 511 -3.83 -2.13 8.01
C PRO A 511 -3.56 -3.44 7.24
N ILE A 512 -4.08 -4.54 7.76
CA ILE A 512 -3.99 -5.87 7.13
C ILE A 512 -5.31 -6.25 6.43
N PHE A 513 -5.24 -6.58 5.16
CA PHE A 513 -6.40 -6.88 4.33
C PHE A 513 -6.52 -8.38 4.08
N LEU A 514 -7.71 -8.93 4.37
CA LEU A 514 -8.03 -10.33 4.19
C LEU A 514 -9.21 -10.50 3.23
N THR A 515 -8.97 -10.97 2.02
CA THR A 515 -10.05 -11.24 1.08
C THR A 515 -10.45 -12.70 1.10
N LEU A 516 -11.74 -13.00 1.17
CA LEU A 516 -12.28 -14.36 1.07
C LEU A 516 -12.81 -14.57 -0.36
N ASN A 517 -11.94 -15.12 -1.20
CA ASN A 517 -12.24 -15.46 -2.57
C ASN A 517 -13.38 -16.50 -2.57
N GLN A 518 -14.53 -16.17 -3.14
CA GLN A 518 -15.71 -17.04 -3.07
C GLN A 518 -15.45 -18.38 -3.79
N ILE A 519 -15.96 -19.46 -3.21
CA ILE A 519 -16.58 -20.52 -4.02
C ILE A 519 -17.79 -19.85 -4.68
N THR A 520 -17.84 -19.79 -6.01
CA THR A 520 -18.98 -19.20 -6.73
C THR A 520 -20.30 -19.76 -6.23
N ALA A 521 -21.02 -18.99 -5.40
CA ALA A 521 -22.44 -19.18 -5.22
C ALA A 521 -23.08 -18.77 -6.54
N TRP A 522 -23.61 -19.75 -7.27
CA TRP A 522 -24.42 -19.49 -8.44
C TRP A 522 -25.58 -18.55 -8.05
N PRO A 523 -25.99 -17.61 -8.91
CA PRO A 523 -27.16 -16.81 -8.64
C PRO A 523 -28.38 -17.73 -8.62
N ASN A 524 -28.96 -17.94 -7.43
CA ASN A 524 -30.30 -18.47 -7.20
C ASN A 524 -30.73 -19.72 -7.99
N ALA A 525 -29.92 -20.79 -8.02
CA ALA A 525 -30.42 -22.12 -8.37
C ALA A 525 -30.64 -22.92 -7.07
N ARG A 526 -31.86 -23.44 -6.86
CA ARG A 526 -32.11 -24.44 -5.80
C ARG A 526 -31.09 -25.57 -5.94
N SER A 527 -30.61 -26.09 -4.82
CA SER A 527 -29.66 -27.22 -4.80
C SER A 527 -30.15 -28.32 -5.75
N PRO A 528 -29.34 -28.78 -6.72
CA PRO A 528 -29.73 -29.92 -7.53
C PRO A 528 -29.94 -31.12 -6.61
N ARG A 529 -31.15 -31.69 -6.65
CA ARG A 529 -31.42 -33.00 -6.05
C ARG A 529 -30.79 -34.04 -6.96
N PHE A 530 -29.75 -34.71 -6.48
CA PHE A 530 -29.17 -35.84 -7.18
C PHE A 530 -30.11 -37.04 -7.05
N ILE A 531 -30.48 -37.64 -8.19
CA ILE A 531 -31.25 -38.88 -8.25
C ILE A 531 -30.25 -40.02 -8.19
N TYR A 532 -29.89 -40.43 -6.96
CA TYR A 532 -28.90 -41.48 -6.71
C TYR A 532 -29.28 -42.84 -7.33
N GLU A 533 -30.56 -43.06 -7.59
CA GLU A 533 -31.10 -44.27 -8.22
C GLU A 533 -30.77 -44.38 -9.71
N GLN A 534 -30.39 -43.27 -10.36
CA GLN A 534 -29.99 -43.23 -11.77
C GLN A 534 -28.47 -43.08 -11.96
N ALA A 535 -27.71 -42.97 -10.88
CA ALA A 535 -26.26 -42.89 -10.95
C ALA A 535 -25.68 -44.28 -11.28
N ASP A 536 -24.85 -44.35 -12.32
CA ASP A 536 -24.06 -45.54 -12.63
C ASP A 536 -22.91 -45.66 -11.64
N TRP A 537 -23.21 -46.26 -10.49
CA TRP A 537 -22.26 -46.46 -9.40
C TRP A 537 -21.10 -47.36 -9.79
N GLU A 538 -21.27 -48.21 -10.80
CA GLU A 538 -20.25 -49.14 -11.26
C GLU A 538 -19.19 -48.44 -12.11
N MET A 539 -19.61 -47.50 -12.98
CA MET A 539 -18.71 -46.61 -13.70
C MET A 539 -17.96 -45.67 -12.75
N PHE A 540 -18.65 -45.10 -11.76
CA PHE A 540 -18.02 -44.22 -10.77
C PHE A 540 -16.99 -44.97 -9.93
N SER A 541 -17.31 -46.17 -9.46
CA SER A 541 -16.41 -47.04 -8.70
C SER A 541 -15.15 -47.39 -9.51
N HIS A 542 -15.29 -47.76 -10.78
CA HIS A 542 -14.15 -48.01 -11.66
C HIS A 542 -13.27 -46.77 -11.91
N SER A 543 -13.89 -45.59 -12.00
CA SER A 543 -13.18 -44.33 -12.27
C SER A 543 -12.50 -43.75 -11.02
N ALA A 544 -13.00 -44.09 -9.83
CA ALA A 544 -12.51 -43.63 -8.53
C ALA A 544 -11.56 -44.65 -7.85
N MET A 545 -11.31 -45.80 -8.48
CA MET A 545 -10.33 -46.77 -7.98
C MET A 545 -8.92 -46.18 -8.09
N LEU A 546 -8.33 -45.86 -6.93
CA LEU A 546 -6.93 -45.49 -6.81
C LEU A 546 -6.08 -46.70 -7.23
N THR A 547 -5.40 -46.58 -8.37
CA THR A 547 -4.47 -47.61 -8.82
C THR A 547 -3.12 -47.45 -8.13
N ASN A 548 -2.42 -48.56 -7.87
CA ASN A 548 -1.09 -48.53 -7.23
C ASN A 548 -0.06 -47.70 -8.02
N ASP A 549 -0.28 -47.49 -9.31
CA ASP A 549 0.58 -46.65 -10.17
C ASP A 549 0.35 -45.15 -9.95
N MET A 550 -0.79 -44.72 -9.42
CA MET A 550 -1.05 -43.33 -9.04
C MET A 550 -0.35 -42.92 -7.73
N ILE A 551 0.10 -43.90 -6.94
CA ILE A 551 0.72 -43.70 -5.61
C ILE A 551 2.22 -44.06 -5.65
N LYS A 552 2.65 -44.92 -6.58
CA LYS A 552 4.06 -45.28 -6.70
C LYS A 552 4.84 -44.18 -7.43
N ASN A 553 5.75 -43.55 -6.68
CA ASN A 553 6.79 -42.58 -7.07
C ASN A 553 6.41 -41.10 -7.05
N THR A 554 5.29 -40.73 -6.44
CA THR A 554 4.91 -39.33 -6.20
C THR A 554 5.14 -38.96 -4.73
N SER A 555 5.60 -37.74 -4.45
CA SER A 555 5.63 -37.26 -3.06
C SER A 555 4.20 -37.14 -2.52
N ILE A 556 4.02 -37.22 -1.20
CA ILE A 556 2.69 -37.12 -0.56
C ILE A 556 1.97 -35.83 -1.00
N GLU A 557 2.71 -34.74 -1.16
CA GLU A 557 2.19 -33.43 -1.58
C GLU A 557 1.71 -33.45 -3.05
N GLU A 558 2.40 -34.17 -3.91
CA GLU A 558 2.11 -34.28 -5.34
C GLU A 558 0.90 -35.19 -5.60
N ALA A 559 0.74 -36.25 -4.80
CA ALA A 559 -0.44 -37.11 -4.81
C ALA A 559 -1.70 -36.36 -4.33
N VAL A 560 -1.57 -35.52 -3.29
CA VAL A 560 -2.68 -34.70 -2.78
C VAL A 560 -3.10 -33.64 -3.80
N ASN A 561 -2.14 -32.95 -4.42
CA ASN A 561 -2.42 -31.92 -5.44
C ASN A 561 -3.12 -32.49 -6.69
N THR A 562 -2.79 -33.73 -7.08
CA THR A 562 -3.42 -34.40 -8.22
C THR A 562 -4.91 -34.69 -7.96
N ILE A 563 -5.31 -34.83 -6.70
CA ILE A 563 -6.70 -35.09 -6.29
C ILE A 563 -7.49 -33.78 -6.13
N THR A 564 -6.83 -32.67 -5.75
CA THR A 564 -7.50 -31.40 -5.39
C THR A 564 -7.63 -30.38 -6.53
N ASP A 565 -6.86 -30.48 -7.62
CA ASP A 565 -6.89 -29.50 -8.70
C ASP A 565 -8.04 -29.71 -9.71
N THR A 566 -9.23 -29.21 -9.36
CA THR A 566 -10.23 -28.76 -10.35
C THR A 566 -10.58 -27.28 -10.13
N PRO A 567 -10.53 -26.41 -11.17
CA PRO A 567 -10.50 -24.96 -10.97
C PRO A 567 -11.88 -24.30 -10.95
N ARG A 568 -12.08 -23.21 -10.17
CA ARG A 568 -12.98 -22.08 -10.53
C ARG A 568 -12.85 -20.78 -9.68
N PRO A 569 -13.28 -19.61 -10.23
CA PRO A 569 -12.88 -18.26 -9.82
C PRO A 569 -13.98 -17.33 -9.22
N GLY A 570 -13.58 -16.30 -8.46
CA GLY A 570 -14.36 -15.07 -8.20
C GLY A 570 -14.34 -14.61 -6.73
N SER A 571 -13.93 -13.37 -6.42
CA SER A 571 -13.61 -12.94 -5.04
C SER A 571 -14.53 -11.88 -4.43
N LYS A 572 -14.71 -11.91 -3.10
CA LYS A 572 -15.32 -10.84 -2.30
C LYS A 572 -14.51 -10.61 -1.01
N ASN A 573 -14.33 -9.34 -0.62
CA ASN A 573 -13.32 -8.95 0.38
C ASN A 573 -13.89 -8.90 1.81
N LEU A 574 -13.18 -9.46 2.81
CA LEU A 574 -13.21 -8.94 4.19
C LEU A 574 -12.14 -7.84 4.30
N TYR A 575 -12.20 -6.93 5.27
CA TYR A 575 -11.09 -5.99 5.50
C TYR A 575 -10.94 -5.69 6.99
N SER A 576 -9.84 -6.12 7.62
CA SER A 576 -9.52 -5.78 9.01
C SER A 576 -8.57 -4.60 9.12
N TYR A 577 -8.59 -3.87 10.24
CA TYR A 577 -7.70 -2.74 10.49
C TYR A 577 -7.13 -2.80 11.89
N ILE A 578 -6.01 -2.12 12.11
CA ILE A 578 -5.32 -2.01 13.40
C ILE A 578 -4.94 -0.55 13.55
N ILE A 579 -5.42 0.10 14.61
CA ILE A 579 -5.33 1.55 14.75
C ILE A 579 -5.11 1.93 16.22
N ARG A 580 -3.99 2.62 16.48
CA ARG A 580 -3.62 3.21 17.77
C ARG A 580 -3.79 4.73 17.80
N GLN A 581 -4.07 5.31 18.99
CA GLN A 581 -3.89 6.73 19.27
C GLN A 581 -2.41 7.04 19.64
N ALA A 582 -1.82 8.05 19.00
CA ALA A 582 -0.59 8.65 19.49
C ALA A 582 -0.81 9.21 20.91
N SER A 583 0.04 8.79 21.85
CA SER A 583 0.12 9.35 23.20
C SER A 583 0.65 10.78 23.20
#